data_AF-A0A7V5AQT1-F1
#
_entry.id   AF-A0A7V5AQT1-F1
#
_cell.length_a   1.000
_cell.length_b   1.000
_cell.length_c   1.000
_cell.angle_alpha   90.00
_cell.angle_beta   90.00
_cell.angle_gamma   90.00
#
_symmetry.space_group_name_H-M   'P 1'
#
loop_
_entity.id
_entity.type
_entity.pdbx_description
1 polymer ?
#
loop_
_entity_poly.entity_id
_entity_poly.type
_entity_poly.pdbx_seq_one_letter_code
_entity_poly.pdbx_strand_id
1 'polypeptide(L)'
;MRGETIKDAIVIIASDEVTGVGMEYAHIAGERCSCGGEYNVETQQFLQLGGGKLYDKIDVICKKCSKKRSFFFDISSFYGKM
;
A
#
# COMPACT_ATOMS: atom_id res chain seq x y z
N MET A 1 0.24 12.79 -4.80
CA MET A 1 -0.75 12.46 -3.74
C MET A 1 -0.05 11.48 -2.80
N ARG A 2 -0.39 11.36 -1.51
CA ARG A 2 0.37 10.49 -0.60
C ARG A 2 0.38 9.03 -1.08
N GLY A 3 1.50 8.33 -0.85
CA GLY A 3 1.68 6.91 -1.14
C GLY A 3 1.89 6.58 -2.61
N GLU A 4 2.20 7.54 -3.49
CA GLU A 4 2.41 7.27 -4.93
C GLU A 4 3.86 6.94 -5.27
N THR A 5 4.78 7.19 -4.34
CA THR A 5 6.19 6.83 -4.45
C THR A 5 6.71 6.34 -3.10
N ILE A 6 7.93 5.81 -3.09
CA ILE A 6 8.63 5.45 -1.85
C ILE A 6 8.85 6.67 -0.93
N LYS A 7 9.08 7.86 -1.50
CA LYS A 7 9.41 9.07 -0.72
C LYS A 7 8.24 9.57 0.13
N ASP A 8 7.02 9.23 -0.28
CA ASP A 8 5.79 9.60 0.38
C ASP A 8 4.96 8.37 0.76
N ALA A 9 5.64 7.24 0.96
CA ALA A 9 5.02 5.98 1.37
C ALA A 9 4.18 6.17 2.64
N ILE A 10 3.06 5.46 2.68
CA ILE A 10 2.15 5.45 3.83
C ILE A 10 2.79 4.60 4.92
N VAL A 11 3.10 5.20 6.07
CA VAL A 11 3.68 4.45 7.19
C VAL A 11 2.58 3.69 7.90
N ILE A 12 2.71 2.37 7.93
CA ILE A 12 1.84 1.50 8.73
C ILE A 12 2.57 1.14 10.01
N ILE A 13 1.88 1.32 11.15
CA ILE A 13 2.37 0.95 12.47
C ILE A 13 1.43 -0.11 13.03
N ALA A 14 1.93 -1.34 13.15
CA ALA A 14 1.16 -2.49 13.60
C ALA A 14 1.99 -3.35 14.57
N SER A 15 1.30 -4.17 15.37
CA SER A 15 1.91 -5.13 16.30
C SER A 15 2.48 -6.36 15.60
N ASP A 16 1.93 -6.70 14.44
CA ASP A 16 2.20 -7.92 13.71
C ASP A 16 1.84 -7.75 12.22
N GLU A 17 2.29 -8.70 11.41
CA GLU A 17 2.12 -8.69 9.96
C GLU A 17 0.64 -8.78 9.52
N VAL A 18 -0.17 -9.59 10.20
CA VAL A 18 -1.58 -9.78 9.85
C VAL A 18 -2.35 -8.47 10.02
N THR A 19 -2.12 -7.78 11.15
CA THR A 19 -2.69 -6.47 11.43
C THR A 19 -2.16 -5.42 10.44
N GLY A 20 -0.85 -5.42 10.18
CA GLY A 20 -0.21 -4.49 9.25
C GLY A 20 -0.79 -4.57 7.84
N VAL A 21 -0.85 -5.78 7.27
CA VAL A 21 -1.44 -6.03 5.95
C VAL A 21 -2.92 -5.63 5.95
N GLY A 22 -3.68 -5.98 6.99
CA GLY A 22 -5.08 -5.57 7.11
C GLY A 22 -5.26 -4.04 7.03
N MET A 23 -4.36 -3.26 7.63
CA MET A 23 -4.39 -1.80 7.59
C MET A 23 -4.11 -1.24 6.17
N GLU A 24 -3.23 -1.87 5.40
CA GLU A 24 -2.94 -1.48 4.00
C GLU A 24 -4.19 -1.63 3.12
N TYR A 25 -4.84 -2.79 3.20
CA TYR A 25 -6.08 -3.05 2.44
C TYR A 25 -7.22 -2.14 2.89
N ALA A 26 -7.33 -1.86 4.19
CA ALA A 26 -8.31 -0.92 4.72
C ALA A 26 -8.08 0.50 4.19
N HIS A 27 -6.82 0.94 4.08
CA HIS A 27 -6.47 2.22 3.47
C HIS A 27 -6.93 2.29 2.01
N ILE A 28 -6.58 1.28 1.20
CA ILE A 28 -6.98 1.23 -0.22
C ILE A 28 -8.50 1.21 -0.37
N ALA A 29 -9.21 0.47 0.49
CA ALA A 29 -10.68 0.41 0.48
C ALA A 29 -11.35 1.76 0.82
N GLY A 30 -10.69 2.61 1.60
CA GLY A 30 -11.14 3.98 1.91
C GLY A 30 -10.86 4.99 0.79
N GLU A 31 -9.88 4.73 -0.06
CA GLU A 31 -9.48 5.61 -1.16
C GLU A 31 -10.46 5.55 -2.34
N ARG A 32 -10.54 6.64 -3.10
CA ARG A 32 -11.34 6.71 -4.34
C ARG A 32 -10.51 7.23 -5.49
N CYS A 33 -10.75 6.67 -6.67
CA CYS A 33 -10.21 7.20 -7.91
C CYS A 33 -10.74 8.62 -8.15
N SER A 34 -9.99 9.43 -8.91
CA SER A 34 -10.43 10.78 -9.30
C SER A 34 -11.76 10.81 -10.06
N CYS A 35 -12.21 9.68 -10.62
CA CYS A 35 -13.55 9.53 -11.22
C CYS A 35 -14.66 9.13 -10.22
N GLY A 36 -14.34 9.05 -8.93
CA GLY A 36 -15.19 8.58 -7.84
C GLY A 36 -15.29 7.07 -7.69
N GLY A 37 -14.63 6.28 -8.55
CA GLY A 37 -14.69 4.82 -8.51
C GLY A 37 -13.84 4.20 -7.41
N GLU A 38 -14.26 3.02 -6.96
CA GLU A 38 -13.48 2.18 -6.05
C GLU A 38 -12.32 1.48 -6.76
N TYR A 39 -11.32 1.10 -5.98
CA TYR A 39 -10.17 0.35 -6.46
C TYR A 39 -10.38 -1.16 -6.28
N ASN A 40 -9.87 -1.93 -7.24
CA ASN A 40 -9.59 -3.35 -7.10
C ASN A 40 -8.07 -3.53 -6.96
N VAL A 41 -7.63 -4.41 -6.06
CA VAL A 41 -6.21 -4.78 -5.95
C VAL A 41 -5.88 -5.78 -7.05
N GLU A 42 -4.81 -5.51 -7.80
CA GLU A 42 -4.33 -6.38 -8.88
C GLU A 42 -3.11 -7.18 -8.44
N THR A 43 -2.12 -6.51 -7.85
CA THR A 43 -0.88 -7.15 -7.40
C THR A 43 -0.31 -6.47 -6.17
N GLN A 44 0.32 -7.25 -5.30
CA GLN A 44 1.13 -6.78 -4.18
C GLN A 44 2.57 -7.28 -4.35
N GLN A 45 3.54 -6.40 -4.09
CA GLN A 45 4.96 -6.66 -4.27
C GLN A 45 5.73 -6.16 -3.05
N PHE A 46 6.50 -7.07 -2.44
CA PHE A 46 7.47 -6.71 -1.40
C PHE A 46 8.73 -6.11 -2.02
N LEU A 47 9.16 -4.96 -1.51
CA LEU A 47 10.32 -4.22 -1.95
C LEU A 47 11.28 -4.02 -0.76
N GLN A 48 12.47 -4.60 -0.87
CA GLN A 48 13.58 -4.34 0.04
C GLN A 48 14.52 -3.33 -0.60
N LEU A 49 14.64 -2.15 0.01
CA LEU A 49 15.58 -1.11 -0.43
C LEU A 49 16.80 -1.05 0.49
N GLY A 50 17.87 -0.42 0.01
CA GLY A 50 19.07 -0.19 0.82
C GLY A 50 18.75 0.52 2.13
N GLY A 51 19.50 0.19 3.19
CA GLY A 51 19.31 0.77 4.53
C GLY A 51 18.26 0.09 5.40
N GLY A 52 17.82 -1.13 5.04
CA GLY A 52 16.92 -1.93 5.87
C GLY A 52 15.46 -1.48 5.82
N LYS A 53 15.11 -0.62 4.86
CA LYS A 53 13.73 -0.17 4.65
C LYS A 53 12.96 -1.16 3.79
N LEU A 54 11.79 -1.54 4.29
CA LEU A 54 10.89 -2.51 3.67
C LEU A 54 9.60 -1.82 3.27
N TYR A 55 9.15 -2.08 2.06
CA TYR A 55 7.93 -1.50 1.53
C TYR A 55 7.07 -2.54 0.84
N ASP A 56 5.76 -2.34 0.91
CA ASP A 56 4.82 -3.00 0.03
C ASP A 56 4.32 -2.04 -1.04
N LYS A 57 4.41 -2.48 -2.30
CA LYS A 57 3.81 -1.81 -3.45
C LYS A 57 2.57 -2.56 -3.87
N ILE A 58 1.41 -1.92 -3.75
CA ILE A 58 0.12 -2.48 -4.17
C ILE A 58 -0.37 -1.74 -5.41
N ASP A 59 -0.44 -2.45 -6.53
CA ASP A 59 -1.03 -1.94 -7.76
C ASP A 59 -2.54 -2.19 -7.75
N VAL A 60 -3.28 -1.15 -8.08
CA VAL A 60 -4.74 -1.17 -8.13
C VAL A 60 -5.26 -0.69 -9.47
N ILE A 61 -6.47 -1.12 -9.81
CA ILE A 61 -7.23 -0.63 -10.95
C ILE A 61 -8.58 -0.07 -10.50
N CYS A 62 -8.97 1.08 -11.02
CA CYS A 62 -10.29 1.64 -10.76
C CYS A 62 -11.37 0.80 -11.46
N LYS A 63 -12.36 0.31 -10.71
CA LYS A 63 -13.47 -0.50 -11.22
C LYS A 63 -14.39 0.26 -12.19
N LYS A 64 -14.34 1.59 -12.21
CA LYS A 64 -15.22 2.45 -13.03
C LYS A 64 -14.57 2.95 -14.33
N CYS A 65 -13.31 3.39 -14.27
CA CYS A 65 -12.62 4.02 -15.41
C CYS A 65 -11.33 3.30 -15.82
N SER A 66 -11.02 2.16 -15.19
CA SER A 66 -9.86 1.32 -15.48
C SER A 66 -8.49 2.00 -15.33
N LYS A 67 -8.43 3.20 -14.74
CA LYS A 67 -7.16 3.86 -14.41
C LYS A 67 -6.42 3.06 -13.34
N LYS A 68 -5.13 2.83 -13.58
CA LYS A 68 -4.22 2.18 -12.62
C LYS A 68 -3.61 3.21 -11.68
N ARG A 69 -3.30 2.77 -10.46
CA ARG A 69 -2.55 3.52 -9.44
C ARG A 69 -1.70 2.52 -8.64
N SER A 70 -0.60 2.99 -8.07
CA SER A 70 0.19 2.21 -7.13
C SER A 70 0.15 2.90 -5.76
N PHE A 71 0.03 2.10 -4.71
CA PHE A 71 0.22 2.53 -3.32
C PHE A 71 1.52 1.95 -2.79
N PHE A 72 2.31 2.77 -2.11
CA PHE A 72 3.53 2.37 -1.42
C PHE A 72 3.31 2.49 0.09
N PHE A 73 3.59 1.43 0.83
CA PHE A 73 3.49 1.37 2.29
C PHE A 73 4.88 1.12 2.89
N ASP A 74 5.28 1.88 3.91
CA ASP A 74 6.47 1.57 4.72
C ASP A 74 6.05 0.59 5.82
N ILE A 75 6.51 -0.64 5.69
CA ILE A 75 6.18 -1.78 6.57
C ILE A 75 7.33 -2.13 7.52
N SER A 76 8.37 -1.28 7.58
CA SER A 76 9.57 -1.50 8.40
C SER A 76 9.27 -1.61 9.91
N SER A 77 8.07 -1.17 10.34
CA SER A 77 7.70 -1.18 11.75
C SER A 77 7.35 -2.59 12.26
N PHE A 78 6.80 -3.45 11.41
CA PHE A 78 6.24 -4.76 11.78
C PHE A 78 6.80 -5.95 10.98
N TYR A 79 7.29 -5.74 9.76
CA TYR A 79 7.76 -6.86 8.93
C TYR A 79 9.11 -7.41 9.46
N GLY A 80 9.19 -8.72 9.68
CA GLY A 80 10.38 -9.41 10.17
C GLY A 80 10.60 -9.34 11.70
N LYS A 81 9.65 -8.80 12.46
CA LYS A 81 9.64 -8.89 13.93
C LYS A 81 8.72 -10.04 14.35
N MET A 82 9.32 -11.21 14.58
CA MET A 82 8.69 -12.32 15.28
C MET A 82 8.95 -12.23 16.78
#